data_AF-A0A7Y2NG93-F1
#
_entry.id   AF-A0A7Y2NG93-F1
#
_cell.length_a   1.000
_cell.length_b   1.000
_cell.length_c   1.000
_cell.angle_alpha   90.00
_cell.angle_beta   90.00
_cell.angle_gamma   90.00
#
_symmetry.space_group_name_H-M   'P 1'
#
loop_
_entity.id
_entity.type
_entity.pdbx_description
1 polymer ?
#
loop_
_entity_poly.entity_id
_entity_poly.type
_entity_poly.pdbx_seq_one_letter_code
_entity_poly.pdbx_strand_id
1 'polypeptide(L)'
;MRRLAALVHKPVSTIARIESGSSSPSVDLFNELLWVCGRTLAVVERNQLPRHQPNRSTETPMPEAPTTYPNPRGDDPWDNDAVHYLLEKADVAASFRRGPLAECLRRQPNRLEKQPHRVAEAEEFARRHGVRQAPMYDRRIGKDIVRLIRTDADAPQYPPER
;
A
#
# COMPACT_ATOMS: atom_id res chain seq x y z
N MET A 1 23.23 -6.29 23.78
CA MET A 1 22.82 -7.70 23.65
C MET A 1 22.93 -8.53 24.93
N ARG A 2 24.10 -9.07 25.32
CA ARG A 2 24.20 -9.99 26.48
C ARG A 2 23.69 -9.40 27.81
N ARG A 3 23.96 -8.12 28.07
CA ARG A 3 23.47 -7.41 29.26
C ARG A 3 21.95 -7.22 29.27
N LEU A 4 21.36 -6.84 28.14
CA LEU A 4 19.91 -6.65 28.01
C LEU A 4 19.15 -7.97 28.21
N ALA A 5 19.63 -9.04 27.56
CA ALA A 5 19.09 -10.39 27.70
C ALA A 5 19.12 -10.90 29.15
N ALA A 6 20.22 -10.63 29.88
CA ALA A 6 20.36 -10.97 31.29
C ALA A 6 19.38 -10.20 32.19
N LEU A 7 19.13 -8.92 31.88
CA LEU A 7 18.25 -8.05 32.67
C LEU A 7 16.76 -8.37 32.50
N VAL A 8 16.35 -8.95 31.37
CA VAL A 8 14.96 -9.42 31.14
C VAL A 8 14.82 -10.95 31.24
N HIS A 9 15.85 -11.65 31.73
CA HIS A 9 15.90 -13.10 31.86
C HIS A 9 15.48 -13.87 30.58
N LYS A 10 15.82 -13.34 29.40
CA LYS A 10 15.56 -13.99 28.11
C LYS A 10 16.86 -14.44 27.43
N PRO A 11 16.81 -15.47 26.57
CA PRO A 11 17.95 -15.81 25.73
C PRO A 11 18.36 -14.65 24.82
N VAL A 12 19.67 -14.50 24.59
CA VAL A 12 20.22 -13.51 23.66
C VAL A 12 19.65 -13.68 22.25
N SER A 13 19.37 -14.93 21.85
CA SER A 13 18.73 -15.26 20.58
C SER A 13 17.31 -14.70 20.44
N THR A 14 16.54 -14.63 21.53
CA THR A 14 15.21 -14.04 21.53
C THR A 14 15.28 -12.53 21.32
N ILE A 15 16.20 -11.85 22.00
CA ILE A 15 16.42 -10.41 21.83
C ILE A 15 16.89 -10.10 20.40
N ALA A 16 17.80 -10.90 19.85
CA ALA A 16 18.27 -10.74 18.47
C ALA A 16 17.15 -10.88 17.43
N ARG A 17 16.21 -11.82 17.63
CA ARG A 17 15.08 -11.98 16.71
C ARG A 17 14.09 -10.82 16.79
N ILE A 18 13.87 -10.28 17.99
CA ILE A 18 13.04 -9.09 18.19
C ILE A 18 13.67 -7.87 17.50
N GLU A 19 14.97 -7.64 17.70
CA GLU A 19 15.68 -6.53 17.04
C GLU A 19 15.71 -6.67 15.52
N SER A 20 15.83 -7.89 15.00
CA SER A 20 15.83 -8.15 13.56
C SER A 20 14.43 -8.12 12.92
N GLY A 21 13.37 -7.89 13.71
CA GLY A 21 11.98 -7.96 13.25
C GLY A 21 11.49 -9.37 12.88
N SER A 22 12.25 -10.43 13.21
CA SER A 22 11.88 -11.81 12.89
C SER A 22 10.95 -12.45 13.92
N SER A 23 10.68 -11.78 15.04
CA SER A 23 9.67 -12.18 16.02
C SER A 23 9.08 -10.98 16.74
N SER A 24 7.76 -10.95 16.90
CA SER A 24 7.09 -9.94 17.72
C SER A 24 7.11 -10.34 19.20
N PRO A 25 7.58 -9.48 20.12
CA PRO A 25 7.50 -9.75 21.56
C PRO A 25 6.05 -9.69 22.05
N SER A 26 5.76 -10.39 23.16
CA SER A 26 4.54 -10.13 23.91
C SER A 26 4.58 -8.72 24.52
N VAL A 27 3.41 -8.18 24.84
CA VAL A 27 3.29 -6.86 25.49
C VAL A 27 4.08 -6.80 26.80
N ASP A 28 4.04 -7.87 27.60
CA ASP A 28 4.77 -7.96 28.87
C ASP A 28 6.28 -7.91 28.67
N LEU A 29 6.81 -8.68 27.71
CA LEU A 29 8.24 -8.69 27.38
C LEU A 29 8.68 -7.32 26.84
N PHE A 30 7.82 -6.67 26.06
CA PHE A 30 8.11 -5.34 25.53
C PHE A 30 8.17 -4.29 26.64
N ASN A 31 7.24 -4.34 27.60
CA ASN A 31 7.26 -3.48 28.78
C ASN A 31 8.50 -3.69 29.65
N GLU A 32 8.90 -4.94 29.90
CA GLU A 32 10.14 -5.26 30.63
C GLU A 32 11.37 -4.67 29.94
N LEU A 33 11.48 -4.83 28.61
CA LEU A 33 12.59 -4.30 27.82
C LEU A 33 12.68 -2.77 27.90
N LEU A 34 11.54 -2.09 27.81
CA LEU A 34 11.47 -0.63 27.95
C LEU A 34 11.91 -0.18 29.33
N TRP A 35 11.42 -0.83 30.39
CA TRP A 35 11.78 -0.51 31.76
C TRP A 35 13.29 -0.62 31.99
N VAL A 36 13.90 -1.72 31.53
CA VAL A 36 15.37 -1.92 31.61
C VAL A 36 16.15 -0.86 30.83
N CYS A 37 15.58 -0.36 29.74
CA CYS A 37 16.18 0.70 28.93
C CYS A 37 15.90 2.12 29.47
N GLY A 38 15.23 2.25 30.62
CA GLY A 38 14.81 3.54 31.16
C GLY A 38 13.81 4.27 30.26
N ARG A 39 13.03 3.52 29.49
CA ARG A 39 11.99 4.03 28.58
C ARG A 39 10.62 3.61 29.10
N THR A 40 9.61 4.40 28.78
CA THR A 40 8.21 4.08 29.07
C THR A 40 7.41 4.17 27.78
N LEU A 41 6.38 3.34 27.65
CA LEU A 41 5.38 3.52 26.60
C LEU A 41 4.51 4.72 26.96
N ALA A 42 4.61 5.78 26.17
CA ALA A 42 3.60 6.81 26.16
C ALA A 42 2.54 6.43 25.12
N VAL A 43 1.33 6.10 25.56
CA VAL A 43 0.17 6.09 24.68
C VAL A 43 -0.20 7.54 24.44
N VAL A 44 0.22 8.06 23.29
CA VAL A 44 -0.13 9.43 22.93
C VAL A 44 -1.48 9.40 22.23
N GLU A 45 -2.50 10.00 22.86
CA GLU A 45 -3.70 10.38 22.11
C GLU A 45 -3.24 11.26 20.94
N ARG A 46 -3.62 10.89 19.72
CA ARG A 46 -3.21 11.55 18.46
C ARG A 46 -3.43 13.07 18.43
N ASN A 47 -4.15 13.62 19.41
CA ASN A 47 -4.51 15.01 19.54
C ASN A 47 -3.56 15.86 20.42
N GLN A 48 -2.58 15.27 21.12
CA GLN A 48 -1.76 16.01 22.12
C GLN A 48 -0.24 16.03 21.89
N LEU A 49 0.27 15.62 20.72
CA LEU A 49 1.64 16.01 20.36
C LEU A 49 1.63 17.50 20.00
N PRO A 50 2.44 18.37 20.63
CA PRO A 50 2.70 19.68 20.07
C PRO A 50 3.25 19.42 18.68
N ARG A 51 2.50 19.84 17.66
CA ARG A 51 2.98 19.83 16.29
C ARG A 51 4.25 20.66 16.31
N HIS A 52 5.41 20.00 16.31
CA HIS A 52 6.56 20.54 15.63
C HIS A 52 6.01 20.86 14.25
N GLN A 53 5.69 22.13 14.00
CA GLN A 53 5.43 22.57 12.64
C GLN A 53 6.72 22.22 11.92
N PRO A 54 6.76 21.22 11.02
CA PRO A 54 7.79 21.28 10.02
C PRO A 54 7.57 22.65 9.40
N ASN A 55 8.63 23.47 9.47
CA ASN A 55 8.83 24.65 8.66
C ASN A 55 7.97 24.51 7.42
N ARG A 56 6.93 25.35 7.28
CA ARG A 56 5.85 25.32 6.28
C ARG A 56 6.39 24.81 4.94
N SER A 57 6.55 23.49 4.81
CA SER A 57 6.83 22.82 3.57
C SER A 57 5.52 23.10 2.86
N THR A 58 5.58 23.89 1.80
CA THR A 58 4.52 24.00 0.82
C THR A 58 3.91 22.61 0.66
N GLU A 59 2.79 22.37 1.35
CA GLU A 59 2.02 21.14 1.21
C GLU A 59 1.56 21.24 -0.24
N THR A 60 2.24 20.50 -1.11
CA THR A 60 1.83 20.40 -2.50
C THR A 60 0.37 19.96 -2.43
N PRO A 61 -0.57 20.79 -2.93
CA PRO A 61 -1.98 20.44 -2.84
C PRO A 61 -2.16 19.05 -3.44
N MET A 62 -2.96 18.22 -2.77
CA MET A 62 -3.25 16.89 -3.28
C MET A 62 -3.74 17.02 -4.72
N PRO A 63 -3.19 16.22 -5.66
CA PRO A 63 -3.64 16.30 -7.03
C PRO A 63 -5.12 15.95 -7.12
N GLU A 64 -5.85 16.70 -7.94
CA GLU A 64 -7.27 16.44 -8.17
C GLU A 64 -7.46 15.08 -8.83
N ALA A 65 -8.50 14.37 -8.38
CA ALA A 65 -8.82 13.07 -8.94
C ALA A 65 -9.28 13.21 -10.41
N PRO A 66 -8.85 12.32 -11.32
CA PRO A 66 -9.28 12.37 -12.70
C PRO A 66 -10.79 12.10 -12.82
N THR A 67 -11.47 12.91 -13.63
CA THR A 67 -12.91 12.83 -13.91
C THR A 67 -13.22 12.54 -15.38
N THR A 68 -12.19 12.25 -16.18
CA THR A 68 -12.25 12.00 -17.63
C THR A 68 -13.29 10.96 -18.02
N TYR A 69 -13.45 9.92 -17.20
CA TYR A 69 -14.34 8.79 -17.50
C TYR A 69 -15.46 8.65 -16.48
N PRO A 70 -16.67 8.21 -16.91
CA PRO A 70 -17.75 7.87 -15.99
C PRO A 70 -17.32 6.83 -14.95
N ASN A 71 -17.72 7.05 -13.70
CA ASN A 71 -17.44 6.13 -12.60
C ASN A 71 -18.72 5.78 -11.80
N PRO A 72 -19.71 5.12 -12.43
CA PRO A 72 -21.00 4.86 -11.81
C PRO A 72 -20.94 3.87 -10.64
N ARG A 73 -19.85 3.11 -10.52
CA ARG A 73 -19.63 2.16 -9.42
C ARG A 73 -18.93 2.77 -8.21
N GLY A 74 -18.47 4.03 -8.31
CA GLY A 74 -17.72 4.68 -7.25
C GLY A 74 -16.39 3.98 -6.94
N ASP A 75 -15.76 3.38 -7.96
CA ASP A 75 -14.41 2.86 -7.82
C ASP A 75 -13.43 3.98 -7.51
N ASP A 76 -12.22 3.64 -7.11
CA ASP A 76 -11.17 4.64 -7.01
C ASP A 76 -10.97 5.38 -8.36
N PRO A 77 -11.04 6.72 -8.39
CA PRO A 77 -10.97 7.48 -9.63
C PRO A 77 -9.67 7.28 -10.42
N TRP A 78 -8.53 7.16 -9.73
CA TRP A 78 -7.22 6.99 -10.36
C TRP A 78 -7.08 5.60 -11.00
N ASP A 79 -7.58 4.58 -10.33
CA ASP A 79 -7.65 3.24 -10.92
C ASP A 79 -8.65 3.19 -12.09
N ASN A 80 -9.79 3.90 -11.97
CA ASN A 80 -10.80 3.94 -13.03
C ASN A 80 -10.22 4.58 -14.30
N ASP A 81 -9.48 5.67 -14.15
CA ASP A 81 -8.78 6.33 -15.25
C ASP A 81 -7.80 5.38 -15.96
N ALA A 82 -6.94 4.69 -15.21
CA ALA A 82 -5.99 3.73 -15.78
C ALA A 82 -6.69 2.58 -16.53
N VAL A 83 -7.80 2.06 -16.01
CA VAL A 83 -8.57 0.99 -16.66
C VAL A 83 -9.20 1.48 -17.96
N HIS A 84 -9.79 2.67 -17.98
CA HIS A 84 -10.41 3.21 -19.18
C HIS A 84 -9.37 3.57 -20.25
N TYR A 85 -8.24 4.15 -19.86
CA TYR A 85 -7.10 4.38 -20.75
C TYR A 85 -6.64 3.08 -21.45
N LEU A 86 -6.57 1.96 -20.71
CA LEU A 86 -6.24 0.67 -21.32
C LEU A 86 -7.32 0.19 -22.30
N LEU A 87 -8.60 0.42 -22.01
CA LEU A 87 -9.71 0.02 -22.89
C LEU A 87 -9.84 0.86 -24.16
N GLU A 88 -9.16 2.00 -24.25
CA GLU A 88 -9.03 2.74 -25.52
C GLU A 88 -8.08 2.04 -26.49
N LYS A 89 -7.25 1.10 -26.01
CA LYS A 89 -6.36 0.31 -26.86
C LYS A 89 -7.15 -0.86 -27.45
N ALA A 90 -7.15 -0.94 -28.78
CA ALA A 90 -7.99 -1.89 -29.52
C ALA A 90 -7.72 -3.36 -29.16
N ASP A 91 -6.44 -3.72 -28.92
CA ASP A 91 -6.03 -5.05 -28.49
C ASP A 91 -6.57 -5.43 -27.11
N VAL A 92 -6.57 -4.47 -26.17
CA VAL A 92 -7.13 -4.68 -24.82
C VAL A 92 -8.66 -4.76 -24.87
N ALA A 93 -9.31 -3.87 -25.61
CA ALA A 93 -10.77 -3.82 -25.74
C ALA A 93 -11.36 -5.07 -26.39
N ALA A 94 -10.58 -5.74 -27.24
CA ALA A 94 -10.93 -7.03 -27.84
C ALA A 94 -10.92 -8.17 -26.80
N SER A 95 -9.97 -8.17 -25.85
CA SER A 95 -9.82 -9.23 -24.84
C SER A 95 -10.66 -9.01 -23.57
N PHE A 96 -10.91 -7.76 -23.19
CA PHE A 96 -11.49 -7.44 -21.88
C PHE A 96 -12.68 -6.47 -21.93
N ARG A 97 -13.50 -6.58 -20.90
CA ARG A 97 -14.45 -5.53 -20.48
C ARG A 97 -13.94 -4.89 -19.19
N ARG A 98 -14.41 -3.67 -18.91
CA ARG A 98 -13.97 -2.84 -17.77
C ARG A 98 -13.90 -3.56 -16.43
N GLY A 99 -14.99 -4.20 -15.99
CA GLY A 99 -15.04 -4.89 -14.70
C GLY A 99 -13.99 -6.01 -14.60
N PRO A 100 -14.03 -7.02 -15.50
CA PRO A 100 -13.02 -8.07 -15.53
C PRO A 100 -11.58 -7.58 -15.63
N LEU A 101 -11.32 -6.54 -16.44
CA LEU A 101 -9.99 -5.94 -16.55
C LEU A 101 -9.52 -5.37 -15.22
N ALA A 102 -10.33 -4.54 -14.58
CA ALA A 102 -10.02 -3.92 -13.30
C ALA A 102 -9.75 -4.98 -12.21
N GLU A 103 -10.56 -6.04 -12.14
CA GLU A 103 -10.37 -7.12 -11.17
C GLU A 103 -9.08 -7.91 -11.41
N CYS A 104 -8.72 -8.16 -12.67
CA CYS A 104 -7.48 -8.84 -13.05
C CYS A 104 -6.25 -7.97 -12.73
N LEU A 105 -6.28 -6.68 -13.13
CA LEU A 105 -5.21 -5.73 -12.84
C LEU A 105 -5.02 -5.47 -11.35
N ARG A 106 -6.10 -5.49 -10.56
CA ARG A 106 -6.01 -5.42 -9.09
C ARG A 106 -5.62 -6.74 -8.43
N ARG A 107 -5.39 -7.80 -9.22
CA ARG A 107 -5.04 -9.15 -8.77
C ARG A 107 -5.99 -9.67 -7.69
N GLN A 108 -7.30 -9.47 -7.88
CA GLN A 108 -8.27 -9.91 -6.88
C GLN A 108 -8.14 -11.42 -6.61
N PRO A 109 -8.24 -11.88 -5.34
CA PRO A 109 -7.98 -13.28 -4.99
C PRO A 109 -8.77 -14.29 -5.83
N ASN A 110 -10.06 -14.04 -6.06
CA ASN A 110 -10.91 -14.90 -6.87
C ASN A 110 -10.46 -14.98 -8.35
N ARG A 111 -9.85 -13.91 -8.91
CA ARG A 111 -9.28 -13.93 -10.26
C ARG A 111 -7.97 -14.70 -10.31
N LEU A 112 -7.11 -14.52 -9.32
CA LEU A 112 -5.85 -15.27 -9.20
C LEU A 112 -6.10 -16.79 -9.11
N GLU A 113 -7.10 -17.19 -8.34
CA GLU A 113 -7.45 -18.61 -8.15
C GLU A 113 -8.10 -19.21 -9.41
N LYS A 114 -9.12 -18.54 -9.98
CA LYS A 114 -9.95 -19.14 -11.03
C LYS A 114 -9.48 -18.85 -12.44
N GLN A 115 -8.78 -17.74 -12.66
CA GLN A 115 -8.40 -17.27 -14.00
C GLN A 115 -6.98 -16.65 -14.00
N PRO A 116 -5.95 -17.38 -13.54
CA PRO A 116 -4.59 -16.84 -13.45
C PRO A 116 -4.03 -16.40 -14.81
N HIS A 117 -4.41 -17.08 -15.90
CA HIS A 117 -4.00 -16.70 -17.26
C HIS A 117 -4.55 -15.33 -17.68
N ARG A 118 -5.78 -14.98 -17.29
CA ARG A 118 -6.37 -13.65 -17.55
C ARG A 118 -5.67 -12.56 -16.75
N VAL A 119 -5.24 -12.87 -15.53
CA VAL A 119 -4.45 -11.93 -14.71
C VAL A 119 -3.11 -11.65 -15.36
N ALA A 120 -2.40 -12.69 -15.82
CA ALA A 120 -1.14 -12.54 -16.54
C ALA A 120 -1.29 -11.78 -17.87
N GLU A 121 -2.36 -12.06 -18.62
CA GLU A 121 -2.67 -11.34 -19.86
C GLU A 121 -2.93 -9.84 -19.60
N ALA A 122 -3.72 -9.52 -18.57
CA ALA A 122 -3.98 -8.13 -18.18
C ALA A 122 -2.71 -7.40 -17.72
N GLU A 123 -1.85 -8.06 -16.94
CA GLU A 123 -0.55 -7.55 -16.51
C GLU A 123 0.37 -7.24 -17.70
N GLU A 124 0.40 -8.13 -18.71
CA GLU A 124 1.17 -7.90 -19.93
C GLU A 124 0.62 -6.72 -20.75
N PHE A 125 -0.70 -6.56 -20.86
CA PHE A 125 -1.30 -5.38 -21.48
C PHE A 125 -0.95 -4.08 -20.73
N ALA A 126 -1.03 -4.11 -19.40
CA ALA A 126 -0.68 -2.96 -18.57
C ALA A 126 0.78 -2.55 -18.79
N ARG A 127 1.71 -3.51 -18.75
CA ARG A 127 3.14 -3.28 -19.01
C ARG A 127 3.40 -2.67 -20.38
N ARG A 128 2.74 -3.19 -21.43
CA ARG A 128 2.93 -2.73 -22.81
C ARG A 128 2.43 -1.31 -23.03
N HIS A 129 1.31 -0.95 -22.39
CA HIS A 129 0.62 0.32 -22.64
C HIS A 129 0.93 1.40 -21.58
N GLY A 130 1.87 1.13 -20.67
CA GLY A 130 2.33 2.14 -19.70
C GLY A 130 1.42 2.29 -18.50
N VAL A 131 0.91 1.19 -17.95
CA VAL A 131 0.21 1.15 -16.66
C VAL A 131 0.99 0.24 -15.71
N ARG A 132 1.42 0.82 -14.59
CA ARG A 132 2.11 0.13 -13.50
C ARG A 132 1.10 -0.33 -12.45
N GLN A 133 1.24 -1.58 -12.01
CA GLN A 133 0.56 -2.12 -10.83
C GLN A 133 1.46 -1.85 -9.60
N ALA A 134 0.96 -1.08 -8.64
CA ALA A 134 1.67 -0.69 -7.43
C ALA A 134 1.04 -1.35 -6.19
N PRO A 135 1.69 -2.37 -5.59
CA PRO A 135 1.26 -2.93 -4.32
C PRO A 135 1.42 -1.88 -3.21
N MET A 136 0.38 -1.68 -2.39
CA MET A 136 0.44 -0.78 -1.24
C MET A 136 -0.54 -1.21 -0.14
N TYR A 137 -0.30 -0.74 1.08
CA TYR A 137 -1.20 -0.98 2.20
C TYR A 137 -2.22 0.16 2.35
N ASP A 138 -3.51 -0.13 2.17
CA ASP A 138 -4.57 0.86 2.41
C ASP A 138 -4.95 0.88 3.89
N ARG A 139 -4.48 1.91 4.60
CA ARG A 139 -4.72 2.10 6.04
C ARG A 139 -6.20 2.28 6.41
N ARG A 140 -7.07 2.69 5.48
CA ARG A 140 -8.50 2.93 5.77
C ARG A 140 -9.26 1.61 5.90
N ILE A 141 -8.89 0.63 5.09
CA ILE A 141 -9.51 -0.70 5.08
C ILE A 141 -8.65 -1.78 5.75
N GLY A 142 -7.39 -1.46 6.04
CA GLY A 142 -6.45 -2.34 6.73
C GLY A 142 -6.00 -3.53 5.90
N LYS A 143 -5.77 -3.34 4.60
CA LYS A 143 -5.44 -4.43 3.65
C LYS A 143 -4.40 -4.01 2.63
N ASP A 144 -3.58 -4.97 2.19
CA ASP A 144 -2.76 -4.82 0.99
C ASP A 144 -3.65 -4.82 -0.25
N ILE A 145 -3.43 -3.84 -1.11
CA ILE A 145 -4.15 -3.64 -2.36
C ILE A 145 -3.15 -3.36 -3.49
N VAL A 146 -3.65 -3.40 -4.72
CA VAL A 146 -2.90 -3.00 -5.91
C VAL A 146 -3.56 -1.76 -6.51
N ARG A 147 -2.80 -0.68 -6.65
CA ARG A 147 -3.21 0.54 -7.39
C ARG A 147 -2.69 0.51 -8.81
N LEU A 148 -3.39 1.19 -9.70
CA LEU A 148 -3.06 1.26 -11.12
C LEU A 148 -2.58 2.67 -11.44
N ILE A 149 -1.34 2.78 -11.92
CA ILE A 149 -0.67 4.06 -12.13
C ILE A 149 -0.26 4.15 -13.59
N ARG A 150 -0.87 5.06 -14.34
CA ARG A 150 -0.44 5.42 -15.69
C ARG A 150 0.94 6.06 -15.65
N THR A 151 1.76 5.73 -16.65
CA THR A 151 3.12 6.22 -16.82
C THR A 151 3.34 6.87 -18.19
N ASP A 152 2.27 7.08 -18.95
CA ASP A 152 2.30 7.83 -20.20
C ASP A 152 2.40 9.35 -19.96
N ALA A 153 2.71 10.11 -21.01
CA ALA A 153 2.92 11.56 -20.91
C ALA A 153 1.67 12.33 -20.47
N ASP A 154 0.49 11.77 -20.74
CA ASP A 154 -0.81 12.36 -20.40
C ASP A 154 -1.39 11.77 -19.10
N ALA A 155 -0.58 11.06 -18.33
CA ALA A 155 -0.99 10.48 -17.06
C ALA A 155 -1.35 11.60 -16.05
N PRO A 156 -2.46 11.46 -15.30
CA PRO A 156 -2.77 12.41 -14.24
C PRO A 156 -1.70 12.35 -13.16
N GLN A 157 -1.57 13.42 -12.38
CA GLN A 157 -0.69 13.37 -11.22
C GLN A 157 -1.31 12.47 -10.15
N TYR A 158 -0.63 11.35 -9.85
CA TYR A 158 -1.07 10.42 -8.81
C TYR A 158 -0.69 10.96 -7.43
N PRO A 159 -1.54 10.73 -6.40
CA PRO A 159 -1.19 11.11 -5.03
C PRO A 159 0.07 10.35 -4.58
N PRO A 160 0.98 10.99 -3.83
CA PRO A 160 2.13 10.30 -3.26
C PRO A 160 1.64 9.14 -2.38
N GLU A 161 2.33 8.01 -2.47
CA GLU A 161 1.98 6.74 -1.82
C GLU A 161 1.63 6.95 -0.34
N ARG A 162 0.43 6.50 0.08
CA ARG A 162 -0.16 6.72 1.42
C ARG A 162 0.32 5.71 2.47
#